data_AF-A0A847F0M4-F1
#
_entry.id   AF-A0A847F0M4-F1
#
_cell.length_a   1.000
_cell.length_b   1.000
_cell.length_c   1.000
_cell.angle_alpha   90.00
_cell.angle_beta   90.00
_cell.angle_gamma   90.00
#
_symmetry.space_group_name_H-M   'P 1'
#
loop_
_entity.id
_entity.type
_entity.pdbx_description
1 polymer ?
#
loop_
_entity_poly.entity_id
_entity_poly.type
_entity_poly.pdbx_seq_one_letter_code
_entity_poly.pdbx_strand_id
1 'polypeptide(L)'
;MKTVSRFIVALMGLGVVLTACDQREFDMPPLNEPVYSDTATLTIAAFKAKYAGVAVTQISDDDVISGIVVANDISGNFYKELTIMDSTGGLKVAINQGDLYTQFRLGQQVFIECKDLYVGKYGGYMQLGGPYNTGIGQMTWEVAQAHVFRDGWPEPDHTLLTPQVVSMNTVAAEANLGKLITLENVFFATGGTEVCAPVATDGSTQTVSKTLSSTDFPGKTLVVRLSSASDFANKTLPAGNGNLTGILSVYNNTYQFTPRDSMDFAFVGFGAGFVSQGSGTKADPYLVGYALSHQSIGKMAWVKGYIVGALNSGVSMDNPLTGNEGIKWTAP
;
A
#
# COMPACT_ATOMS: atom_id res chain seq x y z
N MET A 1 66.74 -21.38 -45.67
CA MET A 1 65.31 -21.49 -45.30
C MET A 1 64.89 -20.19 -44.62
N LYS A 2 64.40 -19.25 -45.43
CA LYS A 2 64.16 -17.82 -45.09
C LYS A 2 62.66 -17.54 -44.83
N THR A 3 61.91 -18.54 -44.37
CA THR A 3 60.43 -18.50 -44.37
C THR A 3 59.77 -18.74 -43.02
N VAL A 4 60.49 -19.13 -41.95
CA VAL A 4 59.86 -19.36 -40.62
C VAL A 4 60.11 -18.22 -39.62
N SER A 5 61.15 -17.41 -39.82
CA SER A 5 61.35 -16.16 -39.04
C SER A 5 60.25 -15.11 -39.26
N ARG A 6 59.39 -15.31 -40.28
CA ARG A 6 58.22 -14.46 -40.56
C ARG A 6 57.00 -14.82 -39.72
N PHE A 7 56.98 -15.98 -39.04
CA PHE A 7 55.87 -16.40 -38.20
C PHE A 7 55.93 -15.86 -36.77
N ILE A 8 57.10 -15.42 -36.29
CA ILE A 8 57.26 -14.87 -34.92
C ILE A 8 57.00 -13.36 -34.89
N VAL A 9 57.24 -12.64 -36.01
CA VAL A 9 56.89 -11.21 -36.13
C VAL A 9 55.38 -11.03 -36.42
N ALA A 10 54.71 -12.05 -36.98
CA ALA A 10 53.27 -12.05 -37.18
C ALA A 10 52.46 -12.34 -35.89
N LEU A 11 53.11 -12.84 -34.83
CA LEU A 11 52.46 -13.13 -33.54
C LEU A 11 52.58 -11.99 -32.51
N MET A 12 53.29 -10.90 -32.84
CA MET A 12 53.53 -9.76 -31.94
C MET A 12 52.71 -8.51 -32.31
N GLY A 13 51.70 -8.66 -33.18
CA GLY A 13 50.87 -7.58 -33.71
C GLY A 13 49.37 -7.73 -33.48
N LEU A 14 48.95 -8.64 -32.59
CA LEU A 14 47.53 -8.94 -32.32
C LEU A 14 47.24 -8.86 -30.82
N GLY A 15 47.47 -7.69 -30.22
CA GLY A 15 47.34 -7.52 -28.76
C GLY A 15 46.78 -6.18 -28.28
N VAL A 16 46.27 -5.32 -29.17
CA VAL A 16 45.75 -3.99 -28.75
C VAL A 16 44.57 -3.56 -29.62
N VAL A 17 43.41 -4.21 -29.52
CA VAL A 17 42.12 -3.56 -29.83
C VAL A 17 41.00 -4.37 -29.16
N LEU A 18 40.68 -4.14 -27.88
CA LEU A 18 39.33 -4.38 -27.30
C LEU A 18 39.16 -3.74 -25.90
N THR A 19 39.81 -2.61 -25.61
CA THR A 19 39.39 -1.73 -24.50
C THR A 19 38.63 -0.54 -25.07
N ALA A 20 37.56 -0.84 -25.81
CA ALA A 20 36.46 0.09 -26.02
C ALA A 20 35.26 -0.42 -25.21
N CYS A 21 35.47 -0.66 -23.91
CA CYS A 21 34.40 -0.37 -22.97
C CYS A 21 34.29 1.15 -23.00
N ASP A 22 33.44 1.62 -23.90
CA ASP A 22 32.89 2.95 -23.88
C ASP A 22 32.20 3.11 -22.52
N GLN A 23 32.97 3.50 -21.50
CA GLN A 23 32.46 4.09 -20.28
C GLN A 23 31.91 5.46 -20.69
N ARG A 24 30.86 5.45 -21.51
CA ARG A 24 29.84 6.47 -21.44
C ARG A 24 29.32 6.36 -20.02
N GLU A 25 29.97 7.10 -19.12
CA GLU A 25 29.29 7.69 -17.99
C GLU A 25 28.11 8.41 -18.62
N PHE A 26 26.99 7.70 -18.65
CA PHE A 26 25.74 8.25 -19.10
C PHE A 26 25.45 9.29 -18.03
N ASP A 27 25.79 10.55 -18.30
CA ASP A 27 25.42 11.67 -17.44
C ASP A 27 23.91 11.58 -17.28
N MET A 28 23.48 11.00 -16.15
CA MET A 28 22.07 10.91 -15.82
C MET A 28 21.60 12.36 -15.77
N PRO A 29 20.62 12.75 -16.60
CA PRO A 29 20.10 14.10 -16.56
C PRO A 29 19.70 14.40 -15.11
N PRO A 30 20.00 15.60 -14.61
CA PRO A 30 19.76 15.93 -13.22
C PRO A 30 18.28 15.67 -12.87
N LEU A 31 18.05 14.83 -11.86
CA LEU A 31 16.72 14.71 -11.27
C LEU A 31 16.46 15.98 -10.47
N ASN A 32 15.56 16.83 -10.98
CA ASN A 32 15.10 17.99 -10.24
C ASN A 32 14.05 17.55 -9.23
N GLU A 33 14.30 17.87 -7.96
CA GLU A 33 13.31 17.69 -6.89
C GLU A 33 12.12 18.62 -7.14
N PRO A 34 10.87 18.11 -7.07
CA PRO A 34 9.69 18.97 -7.12
C PRO A 34 9.68 19.95 -5.96
N VAL A 35 9.36 21.22 -6.24
CA VAL A 35 9.22 22.25 -5.21
C VAL A 35 7.90 22.97 -5.42
N TYR A 36 7.11 23.06 -4.35
CA TYR A 36 5.92 23.91 -4.30
C TYR A 36 6.21 25.15 -3.44
N SER A 37 5.89 26.34 -3.95
CA SER A 37 6.28 27.61 -3.32
C SER A 37 5.28 28.16 -2.31
N ASP A 38 4.03 27.70 -2.35
CA ASP A 38 2.96 28.19 -1.49
C ASP A 38 2.70 27.23 -0.32
N THR A 39 1.71 27.56 0.52
CA THR A 39 1.35 26.79 1.71
C THR A 39 -0.11 26.40 1.69
N ALA A 40 -0.44 25.28 2.34
CA ALA A 40 -1.83 24.91 2.54
C ALA A 40 -2.57 25.97 3.36
N THR A 41 -3.74 26.39 2.90
CA THR A 41 -4.64 27.32 3.59
C THR A 41 -5.64 26.59 4.48
N LEU A 42 -5.94 25.32 4.18
CA LEU A 42 -6.86 24.47 4.92
C LEU A 42 -6.26 23.09 5.20
N THR A 43 -6.62 22.52 6.35
CA THR A 43 -6.50 21.08 6.59
C THR A 43 -7.57 20.32 5.81
N ILE A 44 -7.35 19.04 5.54
CA ILE A 44 -8.32 18.18 4.85
C ILE A 44 -9.65 18.13 5.64
N ALA A 45 -9.61 18.05 6.97
CA ALA A 45 -10.82 18.08 7.78
C ALA A 45 -11.58 19.41 7.67
N ALA A 46 -10.87 20.55 7.68
CA ALA A 46 -11.50 21.87 7.52
C ALA A 46 -12.10 22.03 6.12
N PHE A 47 -11.41 21.58 5.08
CA PHE A 47 -11.93 21.53 3.71
C PHE A 47 -13.20 20.68 3.63
N LYS A 48 -13.19 19.46 4.19
CA LYS A 48 -14.37 18.58 4.22
C LYS A 48 -15.54 19.21 4.98
N ALA A 49 -15.28 19.92 6.08
CA ALA A 49 -16.31 20.63 6.84
C ALA A 49 -16.92 21.79 6.05
N LYS A 50 -16.07 22.59 5.37
CA LYS A 50 -16.49 23.71 4.51
C LYS A 50 -17.47 23.28 3.43
N TYR A 51 -17.24 22.10 2.83
CA TYR A 51 -18.06 21.55 1.75
C TYR A 51 -19.01 20.41 2.18
N ALA A 52 -19.25 20.20 3.47
CA ALA A 52 -20.00 19.02 3.95
C ALA A 52 -21.45 18.97 3.45
N GLY A 53 -22.08 20.14 3.30
CA GLY A 53 -23.51 20.30 2.95
C GLY A 53 -23.76 20.81 1.53
N VAL A 54 -22.71 21.00 0.71
CA VAL A 54 -22.90 21.48 -0.66
C VAL A 54 -23.28 20.33 -1.59
N ALA A 55 -24.12 20.64 -2.58
CA ALA A 55 -24.22 19.81 -3.78
C ALA A 55 -22.88 19.87 -4.54
N VAL A 56 -22.77 19.14 -5.65
CA VAL A 56 -21.61 19.25 -6.53
C VAL A 56 -21.44 20.71 -6.94
N THR A 57 -20.29 21.30 -6.62
CA THR A 57 -20.05 22.73 -6.85
C THR A 57 -18.62 22.95 -7.32
N GLN A 58 -18.46 23.97 -8.16
CA GLN A 58 -17.14 24.48 -8.53
C GLN A 58 -16.63 25.38 -7.40
N ILE A 59 -15.37 25.19 -7.01
CA ILE A 59 -14.75 25.93 -5.92
C ILE A 59 -14.34 27.31 -6.44
N SER A 60 -14.87 28.36 -5.83
CA SER A 60 -14.53 29.76 -6.15
C SER A 60 -13.32 30.28 -5.38
N ASP A 61 -13.06 29.71 -4.21
CA ASP A 61 -12.08 30.21 -3.26
C ASP A 61 -10.68 29.70 -3.62
N ASP A 62 -9.66 30.53 -3.39
CA ASP A 62 -8.24 30.19 -3.58
C ASP A 62 -7.72 29.23 -2.47
N ASP A 63 -8.52 28.25 -2.08
CA ASP A 63 -8.13 27.27 -1.05
C ASP A 63 -7.01 26.37 -1.56
N VAL A 64 -6.04 26.08 -0.71
CA VAL A 64 -4.99 25.09 -0.96
C VAL A 64 -5.02 24.07 0.16
N ILE A 65 -5.08 22.79 -0.18
CA ILE A 65 -4.90 21.69 0.78
C ILE A 65 -3.58 20.98 0.48
N SER A 66 -2.98 20.40 1.52
CA SER A 66 -1.81 19.53 1.37
C SER A 66 -2.07 18.18 2.02
N GLY A 67 -1.43 17.15 1.49
CA GLY A 67 -1.46 15.82 2.07
C GLY A 67 -0.42 14.89 1.45
N ILE A 68 -0.25 13.75 2.09
CA ILE A 68 0.59 12.66 1.64
C ILE A 68 -0.26 11.67 0.87
N VAL A 69 0.21 11.23 -0.30
CA VAL A 69 -0.42 10.17 -1.06
C VAL A 69 -0.31 8.85 -0.30
N VAL A 70 -1.44 8.30 0.13
CA VAL A 70 -1.52 7.04 0.89
C VAL A 70 -2.07 5.86 0.08
N ALA A 71 -2.73 6.14 -1.04
CA ALA A 71 -3.18 5.15 -2.02
C ALA A 71 -3.17 5.75 -3.43
N ASN A 72 -2.79 4.95 -4.42
CA ASN A 72 -2.78 5.28 -5.85
C ASN A 72 -3.11 4.02 -6.67
N ASP A 73 -3.08 4.16 -7.99
CA ASP A 73 -3.53 3.15 -8.95
C ASP A 73 -2.52 2.03 -9.28
N ILE A 74 -1.36 1.98 -8.60
CA ILE A 74 -0.26 1.06 -8.94
C ILE A 74 -0.68 -0.41 -9.03
N SER A 75 -1.53 -0.84 -8.11
CA SER A 75 -2.00 -2.22 -8.04
C SER A 75 -3.23 -2.47 -8.89
N GLY A 76 -3.93 -1.43 -9.36
CA GLY A 76 -5.22 -1.51 -10.05
C GLY A 76 -6.47 -1.55 -9.17
N ASN A 77 -6.38 -1.56 -7.83
CA ASN A 77 -7.59 -1.52 -6.97
C ASN A 77 -8.17 -0.10 -6.79
N PHE A 78 -7.30 0.92 -6.80
CA PHE A 78 -7.66 2.35 -6.77
C PHE A 78 -7.50 2.97 -8.16
N TYR A 79 -8.34 2.59 -9.12
CA TYR A 79 -8.17 2.99 -10.51
C TYR A 79 -8.55 4.46 -10.74
N LYS A 80 -7.65 5.24 -11.37
CA LYS A 80 -7.91 6.65 -11.76
C LYS A 80 -8.28 7.55 -10.57
N GLU A 81 -7.60 7.32 -9.45
CA GLU A 81 -7.77 8.09 -8.22
C GLU A 81 -6.51 8.07 -7.36
N LEU A 82 -6.38 9.10 -6.54
CA LEU A 82 -5.46 9.15 -5.40
C LEU A 82 -6.28 9.27 -4.12
N THR A 83 -5.75 8.72 -3.02
CA THR A 83 -6.17 9.12 -1.68
C THR A 83 -5.02 9.86 -1.03
N ILE A 84 -5.28 11.09 -0.57
CA ILE A 84 -4.32 11.89 0.18
C ILE A 84 -4.77 12.01 1.63
N MET A 85 -3.82 12.09 2.56
CA MET A 85 -4.06 12.30 3.98
C MET A 85 -3.18 13.39 4.55
N ASP A 86 -3.73 14.13 5.51
CA ASP A 86 -2.96 14.90 6.47
C ASP A 86 -3.21 14.33 7.88
N SER A 87 -2.75 15.01 8.93
CA SER A 87 -2.97 14.58 10.31
C SER A 87 -4.45 14.64 10.75
N THR A 88 -5.33 15.26 9.97
CA THR A 88 -6.73 15.54 10.32
C THR A 88 -7.72 14.61 9.61
N GLY A 89 -7.41 14.16 8.40
CA GLY A 89 -8.29 13.29 7.63
C GLY A 89 -7.73 12.90 6.27
N GLY A 90 -8.56 12.20 5.49
CA GLY A 90 -8.23 11.86 4.12
C GLY A 90 -9.31 12.27 3.13
N LEU A 91 -8.86 12.43 1.88
CA LEU A 91 -9.67 12.89 0.76
C LEU A 91 -9.30 12.12 -0.50
N LYS A 92 -10.33 11.73 -1.25
CA LYS A 92 -10.19 11.17 -2.59
C LYS A 92 -10.02 12.29 -3.63
N VAL A 93 -9.07 12.09 -4.54
CA VAL A 93 -8.83 12.95 -5.70
C VAL A 93 -9.04 12.10 -6.95
N ALA A 94 -10.11 12.34 -7.69
CA ALA A 94 -10.51 11.54 -8.84
C ALA A 94 -9.96 12.16 -10.14
N ILE A 95 -9.11 11.43 -10.87
CA ILE A 95 -8.36 11.96 -12.03
C ILE A 95 -8.49 10.96 -13.18
N ASN A 96 -8.90 11.42 -14.36
CA ASN A 96 -9.18 10.56 -15.51
C ASN A 96 -7.90 10.13 -16.25
N GLN A 97 -6.91 9.65 -15.51
CA GLN A 97 -5.61 9.24 -16.01
C GLN A 97 -5.19 7.96 -15.30
N GLY A 98 -4.69 6.98 -16.05
CA GLY A 98 -4.04 5.80 -15.48
C GLY A 98 -2.56 6.04 -15.25
N ASP A 99 -1.91 5.14 -14.54
CA ASP A 99 -0.50 5.20 -14.17
C ASP A 99 -0.16 6.45 -13.32
N LEU A 100 -1.11 6.90 -12.50
CA LEU A 100 -0.91 8.03 -11.58
C LEU A 100 0.24 7.77 -10.61
N TYR A 101 0.47 6.51 -10.21
CA TYR A 101 1.58 6.10 -9.37
C TYR A 101 2.97 6.50 -9.90
N THR A 102 3.10 6.70 -11.22
CA THR A 102 4.37 7.12 -11.83
C THR A 102 4.75 8.56 -11.44
N GLN A 103 3.75 9.41 -11.21
CA GLN A 103 3.93 10.79 -10.76
C GLN A 103 3.73 10.92 -9.25
N PHE A 104 2.70 10.29 -8.71
CA PHE A 104 2.22 10.42 -7.35
C PHE A 104 2.43 9.11 -6.58
N ARG A 105 3.65 8.89 -6.12
CA ARG A 105 4.04 7.68 -5.37
C ARG A 105 3.52 7.74 -3.95
N LEU A 106 3.40 6.58 -3.29
CA LEU A 106 3.12 6.54 -1.85
C LEU A 106 4.18 7.34 -1.10
N GLY A 107 3.75 8.14 -0.12
CA GLY A 107 4.66 9.00 0.64
C GLY A 107 5.00 10.32 -0.05
N GLN A 108 4.52 10.55 -1.27
CA GLN A 108 4.69 11.84 -1.94
C GLN A 108 3.79 12.88 -1.28
N GLN A 109 4.38 13.99 -0.86
CA GLN A 109 3.62 15.17 -0.49
C GLN A 109 3.09 15.87 -1.74
N VAL A 110 1.81 16.23 -1.69
CA VAL A 110 1.15 17.01 -2.73
C VAL A 110 0.42 18.21 -2.15
N PHE A 111 0.33 19.26 -2.95
CA PHE A 111 -0.51 20.42 -2.74
C PHE A 111 -1.57 20.48 -3.84
N ILE A 112 -2.80 20.82 -3.47
CA ILE A 112 -3.91 20.94 -4.39
C ILE A 112 -4.51 22.33 -4.30
N GLU A 113 -4.31 23.11 -5.36
CA GLU A 113 -4.98 24.39 -5.57
C GLU A 113 -6.42 24.11 -5.97
N CYS A 114 -7.35 24.40 -5.06
CA CYS A 114 -8.70 23.89 -5.15
C CYS A 114 -9.62 24.76 -6.02
N LYS A 115 -9.27 26.02 -6.28
CA LYS A 115 -10.04 26.91 -7.16
C LYS A 115 -10.30 26.26 -8.50
N ASP A 116 -11.48 26.47 -9.06
CA ASP A 116 -11.95 25.95 -10.35
C ASP A 116 -12.09 24.42 -10.45
N LEU A 117 -11.57 23.65 -9.48
CA LEU A 117 -11.92 22.25 -9.31
C LEU A 117 -13.36 22.09 -8.82
N TYR A 118 -13.88 20.88 -8.94
CA TYR A 118 -15.20 20.52 -8.41
C TYR A 118 -15.04 19.68 -7.15
N VAL A 119 -15.86 20.00 -6.14
CA VAL A 119 -16.04 19.20 -4.93
C VAL A 119 -17.48 18.73 -4.83
N GLY A 120 -17.65 17.52 -4.32
CA GLY A 120 -18.96 16.91 -4.17
C GLY A 120 -18.87 15.50 -3.59
N LYS A 121 -20.02 14.88 -3.38
CA LYS A 121 -20.13 13.52 -2.86
C LYS A 121 -20.56 12.55 -3.96
N TYR A 122 -19.77 11.51 -4.20
CA TYR A 122 -20.18 10.37 -5.01
C TYR A 122 -20.65 9.24 -4.08
N GLY A 123 -21.95 8.95 -4.08
CA GLY A 123 -22.53 7.97 -3.14
C GLY A 123 -22.35 8.32 -1.66
N GLY A 124 -22.19 9.61 -1.33
CA GLY A 124 -21.93 10.07 0.04
C GLY A 124 -20.45 10.28 0.37
N TYR A 125 -19.52 9.71 -0.41
CA TYR A 125 -18.09 9.91 -0.20
C TYR A 125 -17.59 11.17 -0.90
N MET A 126 -17.05 12.10 -0.11
CA MET A 126 -16.54 13.38 -0.62
C MET A 126 -15.25 13.19 -1.42
N GLN A 127 -15.16 13.86 -2.56
CA GLN A 127 -13.98 13.84 -3.43
C GLN A 127 -13.77 15.19 -4.10
N LEU A 128 -12.51 15.44 -4.50
CA LEU A 128 -12.15 16.42 -5.52
C LEU A 128 -12.18 15.74 -6.90
N GLY A 129 -12.63 16.47 -7.92
CA GLY A 129 -12.79 15.93 -9.25
C GLY A 129 -13.26 16.97 -10.26
N GLY A 130 -13.96 16.48 -11.29
CA GLY A 130 -14.57 17.28 -12.34
C GLY A 130 -16.08 17.07 -12.43
N PRO A 131 -16.80 17.91 -13.17
CA PRO A 131 -18.24 17.73 -13.37
C PRO A 131 -18.51 16.47 -14.20
N TYR A 132 -19.54 15.70 -13.83
CA TYR A 132 -19.99 14.54 -14.59
C TYR A 132 -21.52 14.45 -14.55
N ASN A 133 -22.16 14.83 -15.66
CA ASN A 133 -23.61 15.06 -15.72
C ASN A 133 -24.06 16.00 -14.60
N THR A 134 -25.00 15.57 -13.75
CA THR A 134 -25.44 16.30 -12.55
C THR A 134 -24.64 15.96 -11.29
N GLY A 135 -23.64 15.08 -11.42
CA GLY A 135 -22.81 14.57 -10.33
C GLY A 135 -21.36 15.03 -10.43
N ILE A 136 -20.54 14.47 -9.55
CA ILE A 136 -19.09 14.62 -9.56
C ILE A 136 -18.45 13.36 -10.15
N GLY A 137 -17.44 13.56 -10.99
CA GLY A 137 -16.63 12.51 -11.59
C GLY A 137 -15.15 12.85 -11.51
N GLN A 138 -14.39 12.28 -12.44
CA GLN A 138 -12.95 12.47 -12.53
C GLN A 138 -12.62 13.78 -13.26
N MET A 139 -11.69 14.58 -12.73
CA MET A 139 -11.12 15.70 -13.47
C MET A 139 -10.25 15.18 -14.62
N THR A 140 -10.04 15.96 -15.68
CA THR A 140 -9.13 15.56 -16.75
C THR A 140 -7.67 15.58 -16.25
N TRP A 141 -6.78 14.93 -16.99
CA TRP A 141 -5.36 14.94 -16.63
C TRP A 141 -4.78 16.35 -16.68
N GLU A 142 -5.17 17.15 -17.68
CA GLU A 142 -4.72 18.53 -17.87
C GLU A 142 -5.13 19.41 -16.68
N VAL A 143 -6.36 19.23 -16.18
CA VAL A 143 -6.82 19.91 -14.96
C VAL A 143 -6.00 19.44 -13.76
N ALA A 144 -5.77 18.14 -13.59
CA ALA A 144 -4.94 17.66 -12.48
C ALA A 144 -3.50 18.23 -12.53
N GLN A 145 -2.88 18.31 -13.72
CA GLN A 145 -1.53 18.88 -13.87
C GLN A 145 -1.46 20.38 -13.54
N ALA A 146 -2.55 21.10 -13.74
CA ALA A 146 -2.63 22.53 -13.43
C ALA A 146 -2.93 22.81 -11.95
N HIS A 147 -3.36 21.81 -11.17
CA HIS A 147 -3.84 22.02 -9.80
C HIS A 147 -3.17 21.14 -8.74
N VAL A 148 -2.56 20.00 -9.12
CA VAL A 148 -1.95 19.04 -8.19
C VAL A 148 -0.43 19.07 -8.34
N PHE A 149 0.23 19.67 -7.37
CA PHE A 149 1.67 19.89 -7.36
C PHE A 149 2.34 18.96 -6.37
N ARG A 150 3.52 18.44 -6.73
CA ARG A 150 4.36 17.64 -5.82
C ARG A 150 5.34 18.56 -5.12
N ASP A 151 5.63 18.23 -3.88
CA ASP A 151 6.67 18.89 -3.09
C ASP A 151 7.60 17.84 -2.50
N GLY A 152 8.90 18.01 -2.72
CA GLY A 152 9.94 17.07 -2.31
C GLY A 152 9.90 15.70 -3.00
N TRP A 153 10.81 14.84 -2.60
CA TRP A 153 10.78 13.42 -2.96
C TRP A 153 9.74 12.63 -2.13
N PRO A 154 9.22 11.50 -2.65
CA PRO A 154 8.40 10.60 -1.85
C PRO A 154 9.17 10.06 -0.63
N GLU A 155 8.53 10.08 0.54
CA GLU A 155 9.06 9.53 1.79
C GLU A 155 8.38 8.16 2.08
N PRO A 156 9.04 7.02 1.80
CA PRO A 156 8.41 5.69 1.93
C PRO A 156 8.06 5.29 3.36
N ASP A 157 8.71 5.91 4.34
CA ASP A 157 8.53 5.71 5.78
C ASP A 157 7.75 6.85 6.45
N HIS A 158 7.09 7.71 5.68
CA HIS A 158 6.26 8.80 6.20
C HIS A 158 5.23 8.24 7.20
N THR A 159 5.09 8.90 8.35
CA THR A 159 4.22 8.46 9.46
C THR A 159 2.77 8.17 9.04
N LEU A 160 2.19 8.99 8.15
CA LEU A 160 0.85 8.78 7.56
C LEU A 160 0.70 7.54 6.67
N LEU A 161 1.78 6.88 6.25
CA LEU A 161 1.74 5.56 5.61
C LEU A 161 1.65 4.42 6.63
N THR A 162 1.89 4.71 7.91
CA THR A 162 1.63 3.74 9.00
C THR A 162 0.13 3.75 9.28
N PRO A 163 -0.58 2.63 9.03
CA PRO A 163 -2.03 2.59 9.17
C PRO A 163 -2.45 2.73 10.64
N GLN A 164 -3.56 3.43 10.87
CA GLN A 164 -4.16 3.48 12.20
C GLN A 164 -4.97 2.21 12.46
N VAL A 165 -4.71 1.53 13.58
CA VAL A 165 -5.58 0.42 14.01
C VAL A 165 -6.93 0.97 14.47
N VAL A 166 -8.01 0.45 13.89
CA VAL A 166 -9.39 0.83 14.24
C VAL A 166 -10.22 -0.42 14.51
N SER A 167 -11.00 -0.39 15.59
CA SER A 167 -11.90 -1.50 15.93
C SER A 167 -13.01 -1.65 14.88
N MET A 168 -13.30 -2.90 14.50
CA MET A 168 -14.44 -3.24 13.64
C MET A 168 -15.77 -2.67 14.17
N ASN A 169 -15.92 -2.52 15.49
CA ASN A 169 -17.15 -2.01 16.08
C ASN A 169 -17.37 -0.50 15.82
N THR A 170 -16.28 0.25 15.57
CA THR A 170 -16.28 1.71 15.38
C THR A 170 -15.81 2.14 13.99
N VAL A 171 -15.43 1.20 13.12
CA VAL A 171 -14.86 1.54 11.80
C VAL A 171 -15.84 2.33 10.94
N ALA A 172 -17.13 1.99 10.96
CA ALA A 172 -18.18 2.63 10.18
C ALA A 172 -18.57 4.02 10.75
N ALA A 173 -17.67 4.98 10.59
CA ALA A 173 -17.84 6.36 11.05
C ALA A 173 -17.28 7.36 10.03
N GLU A 174 -17.93 8.51 9.90
CA GLU A 174 -17.51 9.60 9.01
C GLU A 174 -16.07 10.05 9.26
N ALA A 175 -15.63 10.04 10.53
CA ALA A 175 -14.28 10.41 10.93
C ALA A 175 -13.18 9.48 10.40
N ASN A 176 -13.54 8.29 9.92
CA ASN A 176 -12.62 7.30 9.35
C ASN A 176 -12.57 7.33 7.82
N LEU A 177 -13.50 8.05 7.15
CA LEU A 177 -13.55 8.11 5.70
C LEU A 177 -12.30 8.75 5.11
N GLY A 178 -11.68 8.04 4.16
CA GLY A 178 -10.45 8.43 3.47
C GLY A 178 -9.16 8.13 4.25
N LYS A 179 -9.25 7.52 5.44
CA LYS A 179 -8.06 7.17 6.24
C LYS A 179 -7.53 5.79 5.90
N LEU A 180 -6.21 5.65 5.97
CA LEU A 180 -5.50 4.39 5.94
C LEU A 180 -5.58 3.71 7.31
N ILE A 181 -6.29 2.59 7.35
CA ILE A 181 -6.69 1.90 8.58
C ILE A 181 -6.28 0.43 8.51
N THR A 182 -5.95 -0.17 9.64
CA THR A 182 -5.86 -1.62 9.81
C THR A 182 -7.01 -2.13 10.67
N LEU A 183 -7.68 -3.16 10.17
CA LEU A 183 -8.68 -3.95 10.90
C LEU A 183 -8.02 -5.25 11.34
N GLU A 184 -8.01 -5.49 12.65
CA GLU A 184 -7.39 -6.68 13.24
C GLU A 184 -8.39 -7.81 13.44
N ASN A 185 -7.87 -9.04 13.46
CA ASN A 185 -8.63 -10.26 13.77
C ASN A 185 -9.88 -10.42 12.89
N VAL A 186 -9.71 -10.25 11.58
CA VAL A 186 -10.77 -10.35 10.58
C VAL A 186 -10.60 -11.58 9.69
N PHE A 187 -11.68 -12.01 9.05
CA PHE A 187 -11.68 -13.12 8.10
C PHE A 187 -12.70 -12.90 6.98
N PHE A 188 -12.42 -13.46 5.81
CA PHE A 188 -13.37 -13.46 4.69
C PHE A 188 -14.30 -14.66 4.79
N ALA A 189 -15.60 -14.43 4.62
CA ALA A 189 -16.59 -15.51 4.63
C ALA A 189 -16.34 -16.58 3.55
N THR A 190 -15.73 -16.17 2.43
CA THR A 190 -15.34 -17.03 1.29
C THR A 190 -13.82 -17.21 1.16
N GLY A 191 -13.10 -17.03 2.27
CA GLY A 191 -11.66 -17.25 2.33
C GLY A 191 -11.27 -18.69 1.98
N GLY A 192 -10.24 -18.86 1.15
CA GLY A 192 -9.75 -20.16 0.68
C GLY A 192 -10.56 -20.79 -0.46
N THR A 193 -11.72 -20.24 -0.81
CA THR A 193 -12.60 -20.80 -1.85
C THR A 193 -12.73 -19.91 -3.08
N GLU A 194 -12.86 -18.60 -2.87
CA GLU A 194 -12.97 -17.63 -3.97
C GLU A 194 -11.66 -16.88 -4.21
N VAL A 195 -11.46 -16.39 -5.44
CA VAL A 195 -10.42 -15.39 -5.74
C VAL A 195 -10.86 -13.99 -5.30
N CYS A 196 -9.90 -13.09 -5.16
CA CYS A 196 -10.11 -11.70 -4.75
C CYS A 196 -11.14 -11.01 -5.64
N ALA A 197 -10.94 -11.02 -6.95
CA ALA A 197 -11.85 -10.43 -7.93
C ALA A 197 -11.80 -11.19 -9.26
N PRO A 198 -12.76 -12.06 -9.56
CA PRO A 198 -12.81 -12.71 -10.87
C PRO A 198 -13.14 -11.67 -11.95
N VAL A 199 -12.61 -11.86 -13.16
CA VAL A 199 -13.03 -11.09 -14.35
C VAL A 199 -14.49 -11.41 -14.66
N ALA A 200 -15.24 -10.45 -15.22
CA ALA A 200 -16.61 -10.70 -15.65
C ALA A 200 -16.66 -11.75 -16.77
N THR A 201 -17.80 -12.42 -16.93
CA THR A 201 -17.98 -13.48 -17.94
C THR A 201 -17.76 -12.99 -19.37
N ASP A 202 -18.03 -11.71 -19.63
CA ASP A 202 -17.80 -11.05 -20.92
C ASP A 202 -16.37 -10.53 -21.11
N GLY A 203 -15.48 -10.80 -20.15
CA GLY A 203 -14.09 -10.34 -20.15
C GLY A 203 -13.89 -8.91 -19.66
N SER A 204 -14.96 -8.20 -19.28
CA SER A 204 -14.85 -6.81 -18.79
C SER A 204 -14.26 -6.74 -17.38
N THR A 205 -13.63 -5.60 -17.08
CA THR A 205 -13.18 -5.28 -15.72
C THR A 205 -14.39 -4.99 -14.84
N GLN A 206 -14.41 -5.57 -13.64
CA GLN A 206 -15.45 -5.34 -12.64
C GLN A 206 -14.85 -5.16 -11.25
N THR A 207 -15.60 -4.47 -10.39
CA THR A 207 -15.28 -4.40 -8.96
C THR A 207 -16.32 -5.18 -8.17
N VAL A 208 -15.87 -6.26 -7.52
CA VAL A 208 -16.72 -7.13 -6.71
C VAL A 208 -16.69 -6.72 -5.24
N SER A 209 -17.71 -7.14 -4.50
CA SER A 209 -17.80 -6.96 -3.06
C SER A 209 -17.58 -8.31 -2.36
N LYS A 210 -16.71 -8.31 -1.34
CA LYS A 210 -16.52 -9.44 -0.44
C LYS A 210 -16.95 -9.06 0.97
N THR A 211 -17.37 -10.05 1.75
CA THR A 211 -17.76 -9.83 3.15
C THR A 211 -16.60 -10.14 4.07
N LEU A 212 -16.12 -9.12 4.77
CA LEU A 212 -15.14 -9.25 5.85
C LEU A 212 -15.89 -9.30 7.19
N SER A 213 -15.58 -10.29 8.02
CA SER A 213 -16.16 -10.49 9.34
C SER A 213 -15.09 -10.35 10.42
N SER A 214 -15.48 -9.97 11.63
CA SER A 214 -14.57 -9.89 12.76
C SER A 214 -14.71 -11.09 13.70
N THR A 215 -13.58 -11.60 14.17
CA THR A 215 -13.52 -12.62 15.23
C THR A 215 -13.75 -12.00 16.61
N ASP A 216 -13.24 -10.78 16.84
CA ASP A 216 -13.42 -10.07 18.11
C ASP A 216 -14.85 -9.55 18.31
N PHE A 217 -15.55 -9.24 17.21
CA PHE A 217 -16.93 -8.74 17.22
C PHE A 217 -17.83 -9.62 16.35
N PRO A 218 -18.26 -10.80 16.85
CA PRO A 218 -19.12 -11.71 16.09
C PRO A 218 -20.39 -11.03 15.56
N GLY A 219 -20.70 -11.27 14.28
CA GLY A 219 -21.86 -10.67 13.59
C GLY A 219 -21.60 -9.27 13.02
N LYS A 220 -20.48 -8.62 13.31
CA LYS A 220 -20.06 -7.40 12.61
C LYS A 220 -19.39 -7.75 11.28
N THR A 221 -19.83 -7.06 10.23
CA THR A 221 -19.31 -7.22 8.88
C THR A 221 -19.01 -5.88 8.22
N LEU A 222 -18.11 -5.90 7.24
CA LEU A 222 -17.76 -4.76 6.40
C LEU A 222 -17.62 -5.23 4.95
N VAL A 223 -18.04 -4.39 4.01
CA VAL A 223 -17.89 -4.68 2.59
C VAL A 223 -16.47 -4.35 2.16
N VAL A 224 -15.76 -5.31 1.59
CA VAL A 224 -14.44 -5.10 0.97
C VAL A 224 -14.60 -5.02 -0.55
N ARG A 225 -14.06 -3.98 -1.17
CA ARG A 225 -14.14 -3.74 -2.63
C ARG A 225 -12.84 -4.17 -3.29
N LEU A 226 -12.94 -5.05 -4.27
CA LEU A 226 -11.81 -5.65 -4.98
C LEU A 226 -12.06 -5.57 -6.50
N SER A 227 -11.13 -4.95 -7.21
CA SER A 227 -11.15 -4.78 -8.67
C SER A 227 -10.52 -5.98 -9.38
N SER A 228 -11.14 -6.46 -10.45
CA SER A 228 -10.56 -7.49 -11.31
C SER A 228 -9.39 -6.97 -12.16
N ALA A 229 -9.19 -5.65 -12.22
CA ALA A 229 -7.99 -5.05 -12.79
C ALA A 229 -6.80 -5.05 -11.82
N SER A 230 -6.99 -5.48 -10.57
CA SER A 230 -5.89 -5.50 -9.62
C SER A 230 -4.87 -6.60 -9.92
N ASP A 231 -3.59 -6.35 -9.67
CA ASP A 231 -2.50 -7.33 -9.87
C ASP A 231 -2.65 -8.59 -8.98
N PHE A 232 -3.51 -8.50 -7.96
CA PHE A 232 -3.82 -9.57 -7.01
C PHE A 232 -5.24 -10.15 -7.20
N ALA A 233 -5.98 -9.72 -8.22
CA ALA A 233 -7.36 -10.12 -8.51
C ALA A 233 -7.55 -11.65 -8.53
N ASN A 234 -6.61 -12.38 -9.15
CA ASN A 234 -6.66 -13.82 -9.32
C ASN A 234 -6.12 -14.62 -8.13
N LYS A 235 -5.59 -13.95 -7.08
CA LYS A 235 -5.16 -14.65 -5.86
C LYS A 235 -6.40 -15.15 -5.10
N THR A 236 -6.36 -16.39 -4.64
CA THR A 236 -7.38 -16.94 -3.73
C THR A 236 -7.43 -16.09 -2.46
N LEU A 237 -8.62 -15.61 -2.08
CA LEU A 237 -8.81 -14.88 -0.82
C LEU A 237 -8.21 -15.68 0.35
N PRO A 238 -7.54 -15.01 1.30
CA PRO A 238 -6.92 -15.72 2.40
C PRO A 238 -7.97 -16.43 3.25
N ALA A 239 -7.69 -17.68 3.61
CA ALA A 239 -8.47 -18.42 4.59
C ALA A 239 -8.03 -18.06 6.02
N GLY A 240 -8.91 -18.30 6.98
CA GLY A 240 -8.62 -18.08 8.39
C GLY A 240 -8.61 -16.61 8.78
N ASN A 241 -7.96 -16.32 9.91
CA ASN A 241 -7.94 -15.02 10.54
C ASN A 241 -6.63 -14.28 10.24
N GLY A 242 -6.71 -12.96 10.05
CA GLY A 242 -5.57 -12.08 9.87
C GLY A 242 -5.98 -10.62 10.00
N ASN A 243 -5.11 -9.72 9.55
CA ASN A 243 -5.36 -8.29 9.56
C ASN A 243 -5.51 -7.77 8.12
N LEU A 244 -6.37 -6.78 7.94
CA LEU A 244 -6.58 -6.14 6.64
C LEU A 244 -6.37 -4.63 6.75
N THR A 245 -5.44 -4.12 5.94
CA THR A 245 -5.19 -2.69 5.79
C THR A 245 -5.90 -2.14 4.56
N GLY A 246 -6.31 -0.88 4.58
CA GLY A 246 -6.97 -0.26 3.44
C GLY A 246 -7.56 1.11 3.75
N ILE A 247 -8.25 1.67 2.75
CA ILE A 247 -8.96 2.95 2.84
C ILE A 247 -10.44 2.70 3.07
N LEU A 248 -11.02 3.38 4.07
CA LEU A 248 -12.47 3.37 4.28
C LEU A 248 -13.16 4.42 3.39
N SER A 249 -14.25 4.03 2.75
CA SER A 249 -15.13 4.87 1.94
C SER A 249 -16.60 4.57 2.26
N VAL A 250 -17.51 5.29 1.62
CA VAL A 250 -18.96 5.06 1.74
C VAL A 250 -19.63 5.19 0.38
N TYR A 251 -20.59 4.31 0.09
CA TYR A 251 -21.42 4.40 -1.11
C TYR A 251 -22.88 4.10 -0.75
N ASN A 252 -23.77 5.07 -0.96
CA ASN A 252 -25.19 5.01 -0.66
C ASN A 252 -25.47 4.42 0.74
N ASN A 253 -24.85 5.03 1.77
CA ASN A 253 -24.92 4.62 3.19
C ASN A 253 -24.24 3.30 3.55
N THR A 254 -23.60 2.62 2.59
CA THR A 254 -22.82 1.41 2.87
C THR A 254 -21.36 1.77 3.01
N TYR A 255 -20.78 1.58 4.19
CA TYR A 255 -19.34 1.70 4.39
C TYR A 255 -18.61 0.57 3.65
N GLN A 256 -17.54 0.94 2.97
CA GLN A 256 -16.76 0.06 2.10
C GLN A 256 -15.27 0.21 2.41
N PHE A 257 -14.54 -0.88 2.31
CA PHE A 257 -13.11 -0.93 2.60
C PHE A 257 -12.34 -1.41 1.39
N THR A 258 -11.27 -0.73 1.03
CA THR A 258 -10.50 -1.03 -0.18
C THR A 258 -9.03 -1.20 0.20
N PRO A 259 -8.46 -2.41 0.13
CA PRO A 259 -7.02 -2.61 0.30
C PRO A 259 -6.27 -2.06 -0.91
N ARG A 260 -5.06 -1.55 -0.71
CA ARG A 260 -4.24 -0.93 -1.76
C ARG A 260 -3.61 -1.98 -2.63
N ASP A 261 -3.01 -3.00 -2.04
CA ASP A 261 -2.31 -4.06 -2.77
C ASP A 261 -2.42 -5.39 -2.02
N SER A 262 -1.74 -6.42 -2.50
CA SER A 262 -1.74 -7.71 -1.80
C SER A 262 -0.98 -7.71 -0.48
N MET A 263 -0.09 -6.75 -0.21
CA MET A 263 0.64 -6.64 1.06
C MET A 263 -0.27 -6.14 2.19
N ASP A 264 -1.32 -5.40 1.87
CA ASP A 264 -2.34 -4.99 2.84
C ASP A 264 -3.15 -6.16 3.43
N PHE A 265 -3.01 -7.37 2.88
CA PHE A 265 -3.57 -8.61 3.42
C PHE A 265 -2.52 -9.30 4.31
N ALA A 266 -2.49 -8.95 5.58
CA ALA A 266 -1.66 -9.59 6.60
C ALA A 266 -2.34 -10.88 7.11
N PHE A 267 -2.49 -11.84 6.19
CA PHE A 267 -2.98 -13.19 6.43
C PHE A 267 -1.89 -14.20 6.05
N VAL A 268 -1.91 -15.36 6.70
CA VAL A 268 -1.01 -16.48 6.39
C VAL A 268 -0.99 -16.77 4.90
N GLY A 269 0.19 -16.72 4.29
CA GLY A 269 0.41 -17.24 2.95
C GLY A 269 -0.25 -16.45 1.81
N PHE A 270 -0.70 -15.20 2.03
CA PHE A 270 -1.27 -14.36 0.97
C PHE A 270 -0.39 -13.16 0.60
N GLY A 271 -0.06 -12.31 1.59
CA GLY A 271 0.57 -10.99 1.40
C GLY A 271 1.82 -10.79 2.26
N ALA A 272 1.92 -9.65 2.94
CA ALA A 272 2.95 -9.36 3.95
C ALA A 272 2.87 -10.29 5.18
N GLY A 273 1.95 -11.27 5.16
CA GLY A 273 1.82 -12.35 6.11
C GLY A 273 3.08 -13.20 6.19
N PHE A 274 4.05 -12.73 6.96
CA PHE A 274 4.75 -13.61 7.87
C PHE A 274 3.71 -14.14 8.87
N VAL A 275 3.14 -15.27 8.45
CA VAL A 275 2.56 -16.37 9.22
C VAL A 275 1.31 -16.09 10.07
N SER A 276 0.43 -17.09 10.15
CA SER A 276 -0.68 -17.13 11.10
C SER A 276 -0.09 -16.98 12.48
N GLN A 277 -0.75 -16.20 13.33
CA GLN A 277 -0.36 -16.07 14.72
C GLN A 277 -0.39 -17.42 15.46
N GLY A 278 -0.95 -18.49 14.89
CA GLY A 278 -1.20 -19.81 15.45
C GLY A 278 -2.45 -19.85 16.34
N SER A 279 -3.02 -21.03 16.54
CA SER A 279 -3.99 -21.30 17.62
C SER A 279 -3.32 -21.63 18.96
N GLY A 280 -1.99 -21.80 18.97
CA GLY A 280 -1.23 -22.19 20.15
C GLY A 280 -1.23 -23.70 20.40
N THR A 281 -1.78 -24.48 19.46
CA THR A 281 -1.75 -25.94 19.48
C THR A 281 -0.46 -26.47 18.87
N LYS A 282 -0.10 -27.73 19.14
CA LYS A 282 1.13 -28.33 18.57
C LYS A 282 1.11 -28.36 17.03
N ALA A 283 -0.06 -28.59 16.45
CA ALA A 283 -0.23 -28.64 14.99
C ALA A 283 -0.26 -27.24 14.36
N ASP A 284 -0.56 -26.21 15.15
CA ASP A 284 -0.70 -24.82 14.72
C ASP A 284 -0.20 -23.86 15.83
N PRO A 285 1.13 -23.81 16.03
CA PRO A 285 1.77 -23.10 17.14
C PRO A 285 1.75 -21.59 16.95
N TYR A 286 1.74 -20.85 18.06
CA TYR A 286 1.83 -19.40 18.05
C TYR A 286 3.11 -18.88 17.39
N LEU A 287 3.09 -17.66 16.87
CA LEU A 287 4.31 -16.96 16.48
C LEU A 287 4.99 -16.32 17.67
N VAL A 288 6.32 -16.20 17.58
CA VAL A 288 7.15 -15.59 18.63
C VAL A 288 6.65 -14.18 18.98
N GLY A 289 6.33 -13.35 17.99
CA GLY A 289 5.83 -11.98 18.24
C GLY A 289 4.51 -11.95 19.03
N TYR A 290 3.56 -12.83 18.69
CA TYR A 290 2.27 -12.94 19.39
C TYR A 290 2.44 -13.51 20.80
N ALA A 291 3.28 -14.54 20.96
CA ALA A 291 3.56 -15.14 22.25
C ALA A 291 4.23 -14.16 23.22
N LEU A 292 5.12 -13.29 22.73
CA LEU A 292 5.79 -12.26 23.53
C LEU A 292 4.83 -11.15 23.99
N SER A 293 3.90 -10.71 23.14
CA SER A 293 2.90 -9.71 23.52
C SER A 293 1.83 -10.24 24.47
N HIS A 294 1.71 -11.56 24.59
CA HIS A 294 0.72 -12.26 25.43
C HIS A 294 1.36 -13.16 26.49
N GLN A 295 2.62 -12.87 26.87
CA GLN A 295 3.28 -13.60 27.96
C GLN A 295 2.61 -13.30 29.31
N SER A 296 2.74 -14.23 30.27
CA SER A 296 2.25 -14.07 31.65
C SER A 296 0.73 -14.00 31.84
N ILE A 297 -0.07 -14.40 30.85
CA ILE A 297 -1.55 -14.46 30.95
C ILE A 297 -2.09 -15.80 31.49
N GLY A 298 -1.22 -16.68 31.99
CA GLY A 298 -1.61 -17.96 32.61
C GLY A 298 -2.06 -19.06 31.63
N LYS A 299 -1.74 -18.95 30.34
CA LYS A 299 -2.04 -19.98 29.32
C LYS A 299 -0.75 -20.64 28.82
N MET A 300 -0.81 -21.95 28.56
CA MET A 300 0.26 -22.70 27.89
C MET A 300 -0.08 -22.89 26.41
N ALA A 301 0.86 -22.61 25.53
CA ALA A 301 0.71 -22.76 24.09
C ALA A 301 2.03 -23.15 23.43
N TRP A 302 1.95 -23.80 22.28
CA TRP A 302 3.10 -24.04 21.43
C TRP A 302 3.49 -22.78 20.69
N VAL A 303 4.79 -22.54 20.50
CA VAL A 303 5.32 -21.40 19.75
C VAL A 303 6.31 -21.90 18.71
N LYS A 304 6.25 -21.38 17.47
CA LYS A 304 7.19 -21.66 16.39
C LYS A 304 7.91 -20.39 15.98
N GLY A 305 9.23 -20.49 15.86
CA GLY A 305 10.09 -19.41 15.42
C GLY A 305 11.49 -19.89 15.09
N TYR A 306 12.34 -18.94 14.73
CA TYR A 306 13.76 -19.15 14.49
C TYR A 306 14.54 -18.39 15.56
N ILE A 307 15.65 -18.98 16.01
CA ILE A 307 16.63 -18.27 16.82
C ILE A 307 17.61 -17.61 15.85
N VAL A 308 17.73 -16.29 15.94
CA VAL A 308 18.70 -15.52 15.15
C VAL A 308 19.82 -15.08 16.08
N GLY A 309 21.03 -15.58 15.83
CA GLY A 309 22.23 -15.32 16.64
C GLY A 309 23.42 -16.11 16.12
N ALA A 310 24.61 -15.84 16.67
CA ALA A 310 25.79 -16.67 16.40
C ALA A 310 25.81 -17.86 17.36
N LEU A 311 26.22 -19.03 16.88
CA LEU A 311 26.43 -20.18 17.77
C LEU A 311 27.76 -20.03 18.51
N ASN A 312 27.81 -20.49 19.77
CA ASN A 312 29.07 -20.62 20.48
C ASN A 312 29.97 -21.66 19.81
N SER A 313 31.28 -21.49 19.97
CA SER A 313 32.27 -22.45 19.48
C SER A 313 31.96 -23.84 20.05
N GLY A 314 31.88 -24.84 19.18
CA GLY A 314 31.62 -26.23 19.56
C GLY A 314 30.17 -26.71 19.35
N VAL A 315 29.22 -25.84 18.97
CA VAL A 315 27.88 -26.29 18.53
C VAL A 315 27.95 -26.80 17.09
N SER A 316 27.50 -28.03 16.85
CA SER A 316 27.53 -28.69 15.53
C SER A 316 26.41 -29.72 15.38
N MET A 317 26.36 -30.43 14.25
CA MET A 317 25.42 -31.55 14.08
C MET A 317 25.69 -32.71 15.05
N ASP A 318 26.94 -32.91 15.45
CA ASP A 318 27.36 -33.96 16.39
C ASP A 318 27.27 -33.49 17.86
N ASN A 319 27.13 -32.19 18.08
CA ASN A 319 26.92 -31.57 19.39
C ASN A 319 25.82 -30.49 19.31
N PRO A 320 24.54 -30.90 19.26
CA PRO A 320 23.44 -30.00 18.96
C PRO A 320 23.15 -29.02 20.11
N LEU A 321 22.55 -27.89 19.76
CA LEU A 321 22.12 -26.88 20.71
C LEU A 321 21.00 -27.42 21.63
N THR A 322 21.24 -27.48 22.94
CA THR A 322 20.28 -27.99 23.95
C THR A 322 19.74 -26.91 24.89
N GLY A 323 20.25 -25.68 24.82
CA GLY A 323 19.80 -24.57 25.67
C GLY A 323 20.46 -23.23 25.32
N ASN A 324 20.05 -22.16 26.03
CA ASN A 324 20.46 -20.77 25.75
C ASN A 324 21.98 -20.54 25.84
N GLU A 325 22.70 -21.38 26.56
CA GLU A 325 24.16 -21.30 26.76
C GLU A 325 24.95 -21.57 25.47
N GLY A 326 24.36 -22.21 24.47
CA GLY A 326 25.02 -22.44 23.17
C GLY A 326 24.84 -21.31 22.15
N ILE A 327 24.13 -20.24 22.52
CA ILE A 327 23.88 -19.07 21.65
C ILE A 327 24.68 -17.87 22.15
N LYS A 328 25.39 -17.23 21.23
CA LYS A 328 26.06 -15.95 21.45
C LYS A 328 25.08 -14.81 21.15
N TRP A 329 24.63 -14.14 22.20
CA TRP A 329 23.62 -13.07 22.14
C TRP A 329 24.19 -11.67 21.87
N THR A 330 25.51 -11.53 21.90
CA THR A 330 26.23 -10.30 21.53
C THR A 330 26.92 -10.49 20.18
N ALA A 331 26.87 -9.47 19.32
CA ALA A 331 27.60 -9.49 18.05
C ALA A 331 29.10 -9.83 18.28
N PRO A 332 29.76 -10.54 17.35
CA PRO A 332 31.21 -10.73 17.37
C PRO A 332 31.98 -9.42 17.43
#